data_AF-A0A9X5XEN4-F1
#
_entry.id   AF-A0A9X5XEN4-F1
#
_cell.length_a   1.000
_cell.length_b   1.000
_cell.length_c   1.000
_cell.angle_alpha   90.00
_cell.angle_beta   90.00
_cell.angle_gamma   90.00
#
_symmetry.space_group_name_H-M   'P 1'
#
loop_
_entity.id
_entity.type
_entity.pdbx_description
1 polymer ?
#
loop_
_entity_poly.entity_id
_entity_poly.type
_entity_poly.pdbx_seq_one_letter_code
_entity_poly.pdbx_strand_id
1 'polypeptide(L)'
;PLLKVWSVAPTRPPASRRVGSPYNYPFSDNIPTVVADLAGRMVADAAWYLAPLLGAAQLTAAAVGLTATLSADLWGPSKNTLLYIRPTTLRVTANGYAVLTSRAEVQRVIAEFTAFFRERLTAYAAQGRHPVNGQVEIRVTGLDHPSDADSAGARAPLLSALRPRADHPEWDTAVWLDVLTLPGTPDAEAFYRELERFLLTTYDGGYALTRVEWSKGWGYTDEAAWDDEEVLGTAVPASFRDGVGPGWDEAATVLDRLDPHRVFGTALLNRLFP
;
A
#
# COMPACT_ATOMS: atom_id res chain seq x y z
N PRO A 1 -14.63 8.25 -3.71
CA PRO A 1 -13.41 8.05 -2.89
C PRO A 1 -13.29 9.18 -1.85
N LEU A 2 -12.60 8.95 -0.74
CA LEU A 2 -12.17 10.02 0.16
C LEU A 2 -10.80 10.53 -0.29
N LEU A 3 -10.77 11.64 -1.03
CA LEU A 3 -9.53 12.28 -1.47
C LEU A 3 -8.99 13.20 -0.38
N LYS A 4 -7.72 13.01 0.00
CA LYS A 4 -6.99 13.87 0.92
C LYS A 4 -5.84 14.54 0.17
N VAL A 5 -5.74 15.87 0.27
CA VAL A 5 -4.70 16.66 -0.39
C VAL A 5 -3.97 17.48 0.67
N TRP A 6 -2.65 17.39 0.69
CA TRP A 6 -1.81 18.20 1.55
C TRP A 6 -1.10 19.26 0.71
N SER A 7 -1.29 20.52 1.08
CA SER A 7 -0.62 21.67 0.46
C SER A 7 0.21 22.38 1.51
N VAL A 8 1.48 22.67 1.20
CA VAL A 8 2.32 23.52 2.06
C VAL A 8 1.73 24.93 2.03
N ALA A 9 1.29 25.41 3.20
CA ALA A 9 0.63 26.71 3.34
C ALA A 9 1.29 27.50 4.49
N PRO A 10 2.16 28.48 4.21
CA PRO A 10 2.85 29.28 5.24
C PRO A 10 1.88 30.06 6.13
N THR A 11 0.77 30.51 5.54
CA THR A 11 -0.32 31.21 6.23
C THR A 11 -1.58 30.35 6.22
N ARG A 12 -2.36 30.42 7.30
CA ARG A 12 -3.62 29.68 7.40
C ARG A 12 -4.64 30.27 6.42
N PRO A 13 -5.20 29.46 5.49
CA PRO A 13 -6.31 29.93 4.66
C PRO A 13 -7.54 30.29 5.53
N PRO A 14 -8.36 31.28 5.14
CA PRO A 14 -9.47 31.76 5.98
C PRO A 14 -10.50 30.68 6.36
N ALA A 15 -10.74 29.72 5.48
CA ALA A 15 -11.71 28.64 5.68
C ALA A 15 -11.13 27.43 6.46
N SER A 16 -9.81 27.32 6.57
CA SER A 16 -9.17 26.15 7.19
C SER A 16 -9.27 26.19 8.71
N ARG A 17 -9.66 25.07 9.31
CA ARG A 17 -9.65 24.89 10.77
C ARG A 17 -8.22 24.66 11.24
N ARG A 18 -7.74 25.47 12.20
CA ARG A 18 -6.41 25.27 12.80
C ARG A 18 -6.42 24.04 13.71
N VAL A 19 -5.42 23.18 13.59
CA VAL A 19 -5.24 21.99 14.44
C VAL A 19 -3.94 22.04 15.26
N GLY A 20 -4.06 21.78 16.56
CA GLY A 20 -2.95 21.76 17.52
C GLY A 20 -2.35 20.38 17.76
N SER A 21 -3.01 19.31 17.33
CA SER A 21 -2.64 17.91 17.58
C SER A 21 -2.93 17.02 16.35
N PRO A 22 -2.31 15.84 16.27
CA PRO A 22 -2.62 14.83 15.24
C PRO A 22 -3.97 14.14 15.46
N TYR A 23 -4.35 13.27 14.52
CA TYR A 23 -5.54 12.40 14.55
C TYR A 23 -6.86 13.17 14.53
N ASN A 24 -7.05 13.95 13.46
CA ASN A 24 -8.19 14.85 13.29
C ASN A 24 -9.41 14.19 12.60
N TYR A 25 -9.42 12.86 12.44
CA TYR A 25 -10.53 12.10 11.86
C TYR A 25 -11.12 11.10 12.86
N PRO A 26 -11.73 11.56 13.97
CA PRO A 26 -12.18 10.67 15.03
C PRO A 26 -13.28 9.68 14.59
N PHE A 27 -14.00 9.99 13.51
CA PHE A 27 -15.00 9.10 12.89
C PHE A 27 -14.39 7.92 12.14
N SER A 28 -13.09 7.98 11.81
CA SER A 28 -12.33 6.85 11.27
C SER A 28 -11.66 6.06 12.39
N ASP A 29 -11.18 6.75 13.43
CA ASP A 29 -10.50 6.15 14.59
C ASP A 29 -11.45 5.47 15.58
N ASN A 30 -12.72 5.91 15.63
CA ASN A 30 -13.79 5.31 16.44
C ASN A 30 -14.85 4.76 15.49
N ILE A 31 -14.85 3.45 15.31
CA ILE A 31 -15.68 2.76 14.32
C ILE A 31 -17.16 2.95 14.68
N PRO A 32 -17.99 3.56 13.81
CA PRO A 32 -19.43 3.68 14.06
C PRO A 32 -20.09 2.31 14.21
N THR A 33 -21.08 2.20 15.09
CA THR A 33 -21.79 0.94 15.38
C THR A 33 -22.27 0.23 14.11
N VAL A 34 -22.85 0.96 13.15
CA VAL A 34 -23.29 0.36 11.88
C VAL A 34 -22.17 -0.30 11.09
N VAL A 35 -20.95 0.26 11.11
CA VAL A 35 -19.78 -0.32 10.44
C VAL A 35 -19.28 -1.53 11.21
N ALA A 36 -19.22 -1.43 12.54
CA ALA A 36 -18.79 -2.52 13.41
C ALA A 36 -19.74 -3.73 13.33
N ASP A 37 -21.04 -3.52 13.33
CA ASP A 37 -22.06 -4.56 13.24
C ASP A 37 -22.01 -5.28 11.88
N LEU A 38 -21.84 -4.52 10.78
CA LEU A 38 -21.69 -5.11 9.45
C LEU A 38 -20.42 -5.97 9.36
N ALA A 39 -19.28 -5.45 9.80
CA ALA A 39 -18.03 -6.22 9.84
C ALA A 39 -18.16 -7.46 10.74
N GLY A 40 -18.80 -7.31 11.91
CA GLY A 40 -19.07 -8.39 12.86
C GLY A 40 -19.88 -9.51 12.22
N ARG A 41 -20.97 -9.20 11.51
CA ARG A 41 -21.79 -10.19 10.79
C ARG A 41 -21.03 -10.88 9.65
N MET A 42 -20.18 -10.15 8.93
CA MET A 42 -19.36 -10.75 7.87
C MET A 42 -18.44 -11.82 8.44
N VAL A 43 -17.78 -11.54 9.56
CA VAL A 43 -16.84 -12.47 10.21
C VAL A 43 -17.56 -13.59 10.97
N ALA A 44 -18.59 -13.28 11.74
CA ALA A 44 -19.25 -14.25 12.63
C ALA A 44 -20.27 -15.13 11.89
N ASP A 45 -21.01 -14.57 10.94
CA ASP A 45 -22.12 -15.26 10.24
C ASP A 45 -21.74 -15.65 8.80
N ALA A 46 -20.48 -15.46 8.40
CA ALA A 46 -20.02 -15.59 7.01
C ALA A 46 -20.85 -14.78 6.00
N ALA A 47 -21.38 -13.62 6.43
CA ALA A 47 -22.26 -12.78 5.61
C ALA A 47 -21.48 -11.91 4.60
N TRP A 48 -20.52 -12.49 3.88
CA TRP A 48 -19.58 -11.79 3.00
C TRP A 48 -20.26 -11.01 1.86
N TYR A 49 -21.47 -11.43 1.47
CA TYR A 49 -22.33 -10.71 0.53
C TYR A 49 -22.72 -9.29 0.99
N LEU A 50 -22.49 -8.94 2.25
CA LEU A 50 -22.67 -7.59 2.78
C LEU A 50 -21.53 -6.62 2.41
N ALA A 51 -20.47 -7.06 1.72
CA ALA A 51 -19.34 -6.21 1.34
C ALA A 51 -19.76 -4.88 0.64
N PRO A 52 -20.72 -4.84 -0.31
CA PRO A 52 -21.18 -3.58 -0.90
C PRO A 52 -21.85 -2.65 0.11
N LEU A 53 -22.62 -3.21 1.05
CA LEU A 53 -23.29 -2.44 2.11
C LEU A 53 -22.26 -1.89 3.11
N LEU A 54 -21.26 -2.69 3.48
CA LEU A 54 -20.15 -2.25 4.33
C LEU A 54 -19.39 -1.09 3.68
N GLY A 55 -19.05 -1.20 2.39
CA GLY A 55 -18.38 -0.12 1.65
C GLY A 55 -19.19 1.18 1.64
N ALA A 56 -20.50 1.10 1.39
CA ALA A 56 -21.40 2.26 1.43
C ALA A 56 -21.50 2.89 2.83
N ALA A 57 -21.57 2.05 3.88
CA ALA A 57 -21.60 2.51 5.26
C ALA A 57 -20.31 3.22 5.66
N GLN A 58 -19.15 2.69 5.28
CA GLN A 58 -17.84 3.31 5.54
C GLN A 58 -17.70 4.66 4.84
N LEU A 59 -18.09 4.76 3.56
CA LEU A 59 -18.05 6.03 2.82
C LEU A 59 -18.99 7.08 3.43
N THR A 60 -20.19 6.65 3.82
CA THR A 60 -21.17 7.53 4.49
C THR A 60 -20.63 8.03 5.83
N ALA A 61 -20.07 7.14 6.65
CA ALA A 61 -19.44 7.50 7.92
C ALA A 61 -18.32 8.53 7.74
N ALA A 62 -17.48 8.35 6.72
CA ALA A 62 -16.41 9.29 6.40
C ALA A 62 -16.96 10.67 5.99
N ALA A 63 -17.93 10.72 5.08
CA ALA A 63 -18.49 11.98 4.60
C ALA A 63 -19.23 12.76 5.70
N VAL A 64 -20.09 12.08 6.46
CA VAL A 64 -20.82 12.67 7.59
C VAL A 64 -19.83 13.11 8.68
N GLY A 65 -18.85 12.26 9.00
CA GLY A 65 -17.85 12.54 10.02
C GLY A 65 -16.97 13.75 9.70
N LEU A 66 -16.54 13.91 8.45
CA LEU A 66 -15.80 15.10 8.01
C LEU A 66 -16.60 16.38 8.22
N THR A 67 -17.89 16.35 7.90
CA THR A 67 -18.79 17.50 8.04
C THR A 67 -19.04 17.80 9.52
N ALA A 68 -19.43 16.79 10.30
CA ALA A 68 -19.77 16.94 11.71
C ALA A 68 -18.60 17.40 12.58
N THR A 69 -17.37 17.07 12.18
CA THR A 69 -16.13 17.44 12.91
C THR A 69 -15.40 18.63 12.31
N LEU A 70 -15.96 19.26 11.26
CA LEU A 70 -15.33 20.35 10.51
C LEU A 70 -13.89 20.00 10.09
N SER A 71 -13.69 18.78 9.58
CA SER A 71 -12.35 18.22 9.29
C SER A 71 -12.05 18.09 7.80
N ALA A 72 -12.89 18.69 6.95
CA ALA A 72 -12.68 18.71 5.50
C ALA A 72 -11.52 19.62 5.06
N ASP A 73 -11.22 20.67 5.85
CA ASP A 73 -10.13 21.61 5.57
C ASP A 73 -9.38 21.94 6.87
N LEU A 74 -8.15 21.43 6.97
CA LEU A 74 -7.31 21.49 8.17
C LEU A 74 -6.00 22.21 7.88
N TRP A 75 -5.52 22.99 8.85
CA TRP A 75 -4.23 23.65 8.78
C TRP A 75 -3.47 23.57 10.09
N GLY A 76 -2.18 23.28 10.04
CA GLY A 76 -1.31 23.25 11.21
C GLY A 76 0.08 22.71 10.88
N PRO A 77 0.94 22.56 11.90
CA PRO A 77 2.24 21.91 11.73
C PRO A 77 2.11 20.53 11.07
N SER A 78 3.08 20.15 10.24
CA SER A 78 3.05 18.92 9.42
C SER A 78 2.63 17.67 10.19
N LYS A 79 3.22 17.43 11.36
CA LYS A 79 2.86 16.31 12.26
C LYS A 79 1.36 16.20 12.54
N ASN A 80 0.67 17.32 12.69
CA ASN A 80 -0.74 17.34 13.08
C ASN A 80 -1.68 16.95 11.91
N THR A 81 -1.20 17.00 10.67
CA THR A 81 -1.97 16.61 9.48
C THR A 81 -1.43 15.34 8.81
N LEU A 82 -0.15 14.97 9.04
CA LEU A 82 0.46 13.73 8.53
C LEU A 82 0.11 12.50 9.38
N LEU A 83 -0.09 12.67 10.70
CA LEU A 83 -0.50 11.57 11.57
C LEU A 83 -2.03 11.56 11.69
N TYR A 84 -2.68 10.64 10.97
CA TYR A 84 -4.14 10.62 10.84
C TYR A 84 -4.79 9.24 10.99
N ILE A 85 -4.02 8.21 11.35
CA ILE A 85 -4.51 6.84 11.59
C ILE A 85 -4.16 6.43 13.02
N ARG A 86 -5.14 6.11 13.85
CA ARG A 86 -4.92 5.47 15.16
C ARG A 86 -5.00 3.95 15.06
N PRO A 87 -4.40 3.20 16.01
CA PRO A 87 -4.53 1.74 16.04
C PRO A 87 -5.95 1.24 16.34
N THR A 88 -6.90 2.12 16.67
CA THR A 88 -8.31 1.78 16.92
C THR A 88 -9.17 1.74 15.66
N THR A 89 -8.59 2.05 14.48
CA THR A 89 -9.28 1.86 13.19
C THR A 89 -9.61 0.37 12.96
N LEU A 90 -10.48 0.13 11.97
CA LEU A 90 -10.86 -1.23 11.57
C LEU A 90 -9.62 -2.09 11.29
N ARG A 91 -9.59 -3.30 11.84
CA ARG A 91 -8.50 -4.24 11.63
C ARG A 91 -8.69 -4.95 10.30
N VAL A 92 -7.71 -4.80 9.43
CA VAL A 92 -7.70 -5.31 8.06
C VAL A 92 -6.34 -5.91 7.76
N THR A 93 -6.31 -6.87 6.84
CA THR A 93 -5.08 -7.19 6.10
C THR A 93 -5.03 -6.30 4.86
N ALA A 94 -3.85 -6.20 4.25
CA ALA A 94 -3.64 -5.49 3.01
C ALA A 94 -2.51 -6.14 2.22
N ASN A 95 -2.65 -6.16 0.90
CA ASN A 95 -1.48 -6.23 0.04
C ASN A 95 -0.75 -4.87 0.04
N GLY A 96 0.37 -4.78 -0.68
CA GLY A 96 0.97 -3.49 -0.96
C GLY A 96 2.11 -3.56 -1.96
N TYR A 97 2.12 -2.60 -2.88
CA TYR A 97 3.12 -2.49 -3.95
C TYR A 97 3.47 -1.03 -4.24
N ALA A 98 4.73 -0.78 -4.55
CA ALA A 98 5.22 0.48 -5.08
C ALA A 98 5.52 0.31 -6.58
N VAL A 99 4.81 1.04 -7.43
CA VAL A 99 5.07 1.10 -8.87
C VAL A 99 5.96 2.29 -9.15
N LEU A 100 7.23 2.03 -9.45
CA LEU A 100 8.21 3.04 -9.82
C LEU A 100 7.98 3.44 -11.28
N THR A 101 7.89 4.73 -11.54
CA THR A 101 7.70 5.27 -12.90
C THR A 101 8.09 6.75 -12.94
N SER A 102 7.98 7.38 -14.10
CA SER A 102 8.09 8.84 -14.22
C SER A 102 6.81 9.51 -13.70
N ARG A 103 6.92 10.70 -13.11
CA ARG A 103 5.77 11.49 -12.65
C ARG A 103 4.67 11.67 -13.69
N ALA A 104 5.02 11.72 -14.97
CA ALA A 104 4.07 11.89 -16.08
C ALA A 104 3.13 10.67 -16.23
N GLU A 105 3.57 9.48 -15.83
CA GLU A 105 2.83 8.22 -16.00
C GLU A 105 1.94 7.87 -14.80
N VAL A 106 1.97 8.65 -13.71
CA VAL A 106 1.16 8.39 -12.49
C VAL A 106 -0.32 8.17 -12.80
N GLN A 107 -0.88 9.01 -13.68
CA GLN A 107 -2.30 8.91 -14.03
C GLN A 107 -2.60 7.63 -14.83
N ARG A 108 -1.66 7.18 -15.66
CA ARG A 108 -1.78 5.94 -16.42
C ARG A 108 -1.78 4.74 -15.49
N VAL A 109 -0.81 4.66 -14.56
CA VAL A 109 -0.72 3.60 -13.54
C VAL A 109 -2.03 3.50 -12.74
N ILE A 110 -2.56 4.63 -12.25
CA ILE A 110 -3.82 4.65 -11.50
C ILE A 110 -5.01 4.19 -12.38
N ALA A 111 -5.06 4.61 -13.64
CA ALA A 111 -6.15 4.24 -14.55
C ALA A 111 -6.14 2.74 -14.87
N GLU A 112 -4.99 2.16 -15.18
CA GLU A 112 -4.83 0.73 -15.47
C GLU A 112 -5.16 -0.13 -14.25
N PHE A 113 -4.60 0.21 -13.09
CA PHE A 113 -4.89 -0.49 -11.84
C PHE A 113 -6.38 -0.44 -11.48
N THR A 114 -7.02 0.74 -11.54
CA THR A 114 -8.44 0.86 -11.20
C THR A 114 -9.36 0.20 -12.23
N ALA A 115 -8.96 0.13 -13.50
CA ALA A 115 -9.69 -0.62 -14.51
C ALA A 115 -9.65 -2.13 -14.21
N PHE A 116 -8.45 -2.68 -14.00
CA PHE A 116 -8.26 -4.09 -13.62
C PHE A 116 -9.03 -4.43 -12.34
N PHE A 117 -8.88 -3.63 -11.29
CA PHE A 117 -9.53 -3.86 -10.00
C PHE A 117 -11.06 -3.89 -10.13
N ARG A 118 -11.67 -2.97 -10.87
CA ARG A 118 -13.12 -2.93 -11.10
C ARG A 118 -13.62 -4.12 -11.89
N GLU A 119 -12.86 -4.54 -12.90
CA GLU A 119 -13.18 -5.72 -13.70
C GLU A 119 -13.19 -6.97 -12.81
N ARG A 120 -12.14 -7.16 -11.99
CA ARG A 120 -12.04 -8.29 -11.06
C ARG A 120 -13.14 -8.29 -10.01
N LEU A 121 -13.43 -7.16 -9.37
CA LEU A 121 -14.57 -7.09 -8.44
C LEU A 121 -15.90 -7.47 -9.10
N THR A 122 -16.12 -7.05 -10.35
CA THR A 122 -17.32 -7.42 -11.10
C THR A 122 -17.37 -8.91 -11.39
N ALA A 123 -16.24 -9.51 -11.79
CA ALA A 123 -16.14 -10.94 -12.08
C ALA A 123 -16.40 -11.82 -10.86
N TYR A 124 -15.87 -11.46 -9.69
CA TYR A 124 -16.11 -12.18 -8.43
C TYR A 124 -17.56 -11.99 -7.95
N ALA A 125 -18.10 -10.77 -8.02
CA ALA A 125 -19.47 -10.50 -7.62
C ALA A 125 -20.50 -11.26 -8.48
N ALA A 126 -20.22 -11.44 -9.78
CA ALA A 126 -21.05 -12.26 -10.67
C ALA A 126 -21.11 -13.74 -10.25
N GLN A 127 -20.15 -14.21 -9.46
CA GLN A 127 -20.10 -15.55 -8.87
C GLN A 127 -20.60 -15.59 -7.42
N GLY A 128 -21.10 -14.47 -6.88
CA GLY A 128 -21.50 -14.36 -5.48
C GLY A 128 -20.32 -14.34 -4.50
N ARG A 129 -19.10 -14.08 -4.98
CA ARG A 129 -17.87 -14.01 -4.18
C ARG A 129 -17.51 -12.56 -3.88
N HIS A 130 -17.01 -12.31 -2.67
CA HIS A 130 -16.73 -10.96 -2.18
C HIS A 130 -15.35 -10.89 -1.49
N PRO A 131 -14.26 -11.10 -2.23
CA PRO A 131 -12.91 -11.21 -1.66
C PRO A 131 -12.39 -9.92 -1.05
N VAL A 132 -12.96 -8.78 -1.43
CA VAL A 132 -12.57 -7.45 -0.98
C VAL A 132 -13.76 -6.76 -0.32
N ASN A 133 -13.58 -6.38 0.95
CA ASN A 133 -14.59 -5.67 1.74
C ASN A 133 -14.02 -4.47 2.52
N GLY A 134 -12.74 -4.13 2.29
CA GLY A 134 -12.13 -2.87 2.67
C GLY A 134 -11.99 -1.92 1.49
N GLN A 135 -11.05 -0.99 1.59
CA GLN A 135 -10.84 0.08 0.61
C GLN A 135 -9.65 -0.20 -0.30
N VAL A 136 -9.66 0.43 -1.47
CA VAL A 136 -8.45 0.74 -2.22
C VAL A 136 -7.80 1.97 -1.59
N GLU A 137 -6.51 1.92 -1.32
CA GLU A 137 -5.71 3.09 -0.94
C GLU A 137 -4.62 3.34 -2.00
N ILE A 138 -4.53 4.60 -2.44
CA ILE A 138 -3.53 5.04 -3.42
C ILE A 138 -2.80 6.25 -2.86
N ARG A 139 -1.46 6.19 -2.89
CA ARG A 139 -0.57 7.28 -2.46
C ARG A 139 0.56 7.44 -3.47
N VAL A 140 1.18 8.61 -3.51
CA VAL A 140 2.29 8.88 -4.41
C VAL A 140 3.41 9.54 -3.61
N THR A 141 4.64 9.07 -3.78
CA THR A 141 5.85 9.62 -3.15
C THR A 141 6.94 9.80 -4.20
N GLY A 142 7.99 10.54 -3.84
CA GLY A 142 9.27 10.44 -4.54
C GLY A 142 9.98 9.11 -4.25
N LEU A 143 11.19 8.97 -4.76
CA LEU A 143 12.09 7.84 -4.50
C LEU A 143 13.13 8.21 -3.44
N ASP A 144 13.84 7.20 -2.90
CA ASP A 144 14.89 7.38 -1.90
C ASP A 144 16.20 7.88 -2.55
N HIS A 145 16.15 9.08 -3.12
CA HIS A 145 17.30 9.69 -3.77
C HIS A 145 18.38 10.05 -2.72
N PRO A 146 19.63 9.59 -2.91
CA PRO A 146 20.71 9.91 -1.97
C PRO A 146 21.03 11.40 -1.90
N SER A 147 20.70 12.17 -2.96
CA SER A 147 20.85 13.62 -3.01
C SER A 147 19.95 14.37 -2.02
N ASP A 148 18.89 13.73 -1.53
CA ASP A 148 17.98 14.33 -0.55
C ASP A 148 18.57 14.22 0.88
N ALA A 149 19.62 13.43 1.05
CA ALA A 149 20.41 13.41 2.26
C ALA A 149 21.50 14.51 2.20
N ASP A 150 21.52 15.39 3.19
CA ASP A 150 22.56 16.42 3.37
C ASP A 150 23.87 15.81 3.93
N SER A 151 24.40 14.79 3.24
CA SER A 151 25.59 14.04 3.66
C SER A 151 26.42 13.57 2.47
N ALA A 152 27.72 13.86 2.51
CA ALA A 152 28.66 13.41 1.49
C ALA A 152 28.77 11.88 1.47
N GLY A 153 28.62 11.29 0.29
CA GLY A 153 28.71 9.83 0.11
C GLY A 153 27.44 9.06 0.49
N ALA A 154 26.30 9.74 0.69
CA ALA A 154 25.02 9.08 0.86
C ALA A 154 24.76 8.07 -0.27
N ARG A 155 24.24 6.89 0.10
CA ARG A 155 23.83 5.83 -0.82
C ARG A 155 22.36 5.53 -0.60
N ALA A 156 21.67 5.10 -1.65
CA ALA A 156 20.27 4.68 -1.54
C ALA A 156 20.20 3.37 -0.73
N PRO A 157 19.15 3.15 0.08
CA PRO A 157 18.98 1.89 0.79
C PRO A 157 18.83 0.74 -0.22
N LEU A 158 19.71 -0.28 -0.13
CA LEU A 158 19.81 -1.34 -1.15
C LEU A 158 18.49 -2.07 -1.42
N LEU A 159 17.69 -2.27 -0.36
CA LEU A 159 16.46 -3.04 -0.36
C LEU A 159 15.21 -2.18 -0.14
N SER A 160 15.30 -0.84 -0.21
CA SER A 160 14.07 -0.03 -0.16
C SER A 160 13.25 -0.24 -1.42
N ALA A 161 11.94 -0.47 -1.28
CA ALA A 161 11.02 -0.50 -2.41
C ALA A 161 11.14 0.78 -3.26
N LEU A 162 11.48 1.92 -2.63
CA LEU A 162 11.66 3.23 -3.26
C LEU A 162 13.06 3.50 -3.79
N ARG A 163 13.96 2.51 -3.80
CA ARG A 163 15.32 2.72 -4.31
C ARG A 163 15.27 3.20 -5.80
N PRO A 164 15.90 4.32 -6.16
CA PRO A 164 16.00 4.75 -7.55
C PRO A 164 16.66 3.69 -8.44
N ARG A 165 16.27 3.65 -9.72
CA ARG A 165 16.89 2.77 -10.73
C ARG A 165 17.93 3.54 -11.53
N ALA A 166 19.15 2.99 -11.60
CA ALA A 166 20.24 3.61 -12.33
C ALA A 166 20.02 3.61 -13.86
N ASP A 167 19.35 2.57 -14.38
CA ASP A 167 19.02 2.40 -15.79
C ASP A 167 17.76 3.15 -16.23
N HIS A 168 16.99 3.69 -15.28
CA HIS A 168 15.80 4.53 -15.52
C HIS A 168 15.85 5.81 -14.67
N PRO A 169 16.78 6.75 -14.96
CA PRO A 169 16.92 7.98 -14.19
C PRO A 169 15.72 8.92 -14.32
N GLU A 170 14.86 8.72 -15.33
CA GLU A 170 13.61 9.44 -15.52
C GLU A 170 12.48 8.99 -14.57
N TRP A 171 12.64 7.86 -13.90
CA TRP A 171 11.69 7.41 -12.88
C TRP A 171 12.02 8.08 -11.55
N ASP A 172 11.18 9.04 -11.18
CA ASP A 172 11.32 9.90 -10.00
C ASP A 172 10.19 9.73 -8.99
N THR A 173 9.25 8.82 -9.28
CA THR A 173 7.97 8.70 -8.57
C THR A 173 7.63 7.25 -8.29
N ALA A 174 7.04 6.99 -7.11
CA ALA A 174 6.41 5.72 -6.78
C ALA A 174 4.91 5.90 -6.52
N VAL A 175 4.09 5.09 -7.18
CA VAL A 175 2.66 4.98 -6.92
C VAL A 175 2.44 3.76 -6.01
N TRP A 176 1.97 4.02 -4.79
CA TRP A 176 1.61 2.98 -3.82
C TRP A 176 0.19 2.51 -4.07
N LEU A 177 0.02 1.20 -4.26
CA LEU A 177 -1.25 0.56 -4.57
C LEU A 177 -1.56 -0.51 -3.52
N ASP A 178 -2.58 -0.25 -2.72
CA ASP A 178 -3.02 -1.11 -1.62
C ASP A 178 -4.52 -1.42 -1.75
N VAL A 179 -4.89 -2.65 -1.43
CA VAL A 179 -6.28 -3.12 -1.32
C VAL A 179 -6.42 -3.78 0.04
N LEU A 180 -7.35 -3.28 0.85
CA LEU A 180 -7.57 -3.72 2.23
C LEU A 180 -8.79 -4.65 2.26
N THR A 181 -8.77 -5.63 3.16
CA THR A 181 -9.91 -6.53 3.41
C THR A 181 -9.87 -7.06 4.84
N LEU A 182 -11.01 -7.49 5.38
CA LEU A 182 -11.06 -8.14 6.69
C LEU A 182 -10.26 -9.46 6.65
N PRO A 183 -9.41 -9.77 7.66
CA PRO A 183 -8.69 -11.03 7.69
C PRO A 183 -9.63 -12.23 7.70
N GLY A 184 -9.30 -13.28 6.95
CA GLY A 184 -10.14 -14.47 6.81
C GLY A 184 -11.32 -14.32 5.84
N THR A 185 -11.40 -13.21 5.10
CA THR A 185 -12.35 -13.07 3.99
C THR A 185 -12.09 -14.16 2.94
N PRO A 186 -13.08 -14.99 2.59
CA PRO A 186 -12.91 -16.02 1.58
C PRO A 186 -12.43 -15.44 0.25
N ASP A 187 -11.54 -16.18 -0.42
CA ASP A 187 -11.01 -15.86 -1.74
C ASP A 187 -10.12 -14.60 -1.81
N ALA A 188 -9.79 -14.00 -0.66
CA ALA A 188 -8.94 -12.81 -0.60
C ALA A 188 -7.56 -13.07 -1.18
N GLU A 189 -6.92 -14.18 -0.81
CA GLU A 189 -5.58 -14.57 -1.26
C GLU A 189 -5.54 -14.81 -2.78
N ALA A 190 -6.50 -15.58 -3.32
CA ALA A 190 -6.66 -15.76 -4.76
C ALA A 190 -6.86 -14.43 -5.51
N PHE A 191 -7.70 -13.53 -4.99
CA PHE A 191 -7.86 -12.19 -5.57
C PHE A 191 -6.56 -11.39 -5.52
N TYR A 192 -5.84 -11.43 -4.40
CA TYR A 192 -4.56 -10.75 -4.24
C TYR A 192 -3.47 -11.32 -5.15
N ARG A 193 -3.48 -12.63 -5.44
CA ARG A 193 -2.62 -13.28 -6.44
C ARG A 193 -2.92 -12.81 -7.85
N GLU A 194 -4.19 -12.72 -8.24
CA GLU A 194 -4.58 -12.17 -9.55
C GLU A 194 -4.07 -10.72 -9.71
N LEU A 195 -4.25 -9.91 -8.66
CA LEU A 195 -3.78 -8.53 -8.62
C LEU A 195 -2.26 -8.43 -8.67
N GLU A 196 -1.54 -9.24 -7.87
CA GLU A 196 -0.07 -9.28 -7.88
C GLU A 196 0.47 -9.63 -9.26
N ARG A 197 -0.09 -10.66 -9.90
CA ARG A 197 0.30 -11.07 -11.26
C ARG A 197 0.07 -9.96 -12.28
N PHE A 198 -1.06 -9.25 -12.18
CA PHE A 198 -1.30 -8.07 -13.01
C PHE A 198 -0.23 -7.00 -12.80
N LEU A 199 0.12 -6.66 -11.56
CA LEU A 199 1.12 -5.64 -11.27
C LEU A 199 2.52 -6.03 -11.74
N LEU A 200 2.94 -7.28 -11.50
CA LEU A 200 4.25 -7.78 -11.90
C LEU A 200 4.38 -7.91 -13.43
N THR A 201 3.29 -8.26 -14.12
CA THR A 201 3.30 -8.40 -15.59
C THR A 201 3.17 -7.05 -16.29
N THR A 202 2.37 -6.13 -15.75
CA THR A 202 2.09 -4.83 -16.41
C THR A 202 3.22 -3.83 -16.19
N TYR A 203 3.84 -3.86 -15.01
CA TYR A 203 4.93 -2.98 -14.62
C TYR A 203 6.20 -3.82 -14.42
N ASP A 204 6.70 -4.35 -15.53
CA ASP A 204 7.78 -5.33 -15.62
C ASP A 204 9.18 -4.71 -15.84
N GLY A 205 9.26 -3.38 -15.93
CA GLY A 205 10.47 -2.66 -16.31
C GLY A 205 10.34 -1.85 -17.61
N GLY A 206 9.24 -1.97 -18.36
CA GLY A 206 9.01 -1.20 -19.58
C GLY A 206 8.94 0.32 -19.38
N TYR A 207 7.77 0.84 -18.96
CA TYR A 207 7.59 2.26 -18.58
C TYR A 207 7.44 2.46 -17.07
N ALA A 208 7.35 1.35 -16.34
CA ALA A 208 7.22 1.31 -14.89
C ALA A 208 7.68 -0.06 -14.37
N LEU A 209 7.98 -0.13 -13.08
CA LEU A 209 8.37 -1.36 -12.39
C LEU A 209 7.67 -1.52 -11.05
N THR A 210 7.10 -2.68 -10.79
CA THR A 210 6.55 -3.04 -9.48
C THR A 210 7.64 -3.52 -8.51
N ARG A 211 7.60 -3.02 -7.27
CA ARG A 211 8.24 -3.62 -6.09
C ARG A 211 7.22 -3.84 -4.99
N VAL A 212 7.46 -4.83 -4.13
CA VAL A 212 6.59 -5.13 -3.00
C VAL A 212 6.73 -4.09 -1.89
N GLU A 213 5.63 -3.73 -1.22
CA GLU A 213 5.68 -3.01 0.05
C GLU A 213 5.98 -4.02 1.17
N TRP A 214 7.23 -4.05 1.65
CA TRP A 214 7.70 -5.05 2.62
C TRP A 214 6.82 -5.22 3.86
N SER A 215 6.13 -4.17 4.29
CA SER A 215 5.29 -4.17 5.50
C SER A 215 3.93 -4.87 5.34
N LYS A 216 3.57 -5.25 4.12
CA LYS A 216 2.24 -5.76 3.73
C LYS A 216 2.32 -7.20 3.21
N GLY A 217 1.19 -7.72 2.74
CA GLY A 217 1.15 -8.98 2.00
C GLY A 217 1.60 -8.83 0.54
N TRP A 218 2.34 -9.84 0.08
CA TRP A 218 2.86 -10.03 -1.28
C TRP A 218 3.32 -11.49 -1.40
N GLY A 219 3.64 -11.99 -2.59
CA GLY A 219 3.97 -13.40 -2.83
C GLY A 219 2.78 -14.31 -2.58
N TYR A 220 1.64 -14.00 -3.18
CA TYR A 220 0.37 -14.67 -2.91
C TYR A 220 0.22 -15.97 -3.70
N THR A 221 -0.07 -17.07 -3.01
CA THR A 221 -0.76 -18.24 -3.59
C THR A 221 -2.28 -18.04 -3.51
N ASP A 222 -3.07 -19.04 -3.89
CA ASP A 222 -4.53 -18.96 -3.73
C ASP A 222 -4.94 -19.07 -2.24
N GLU A 223 -4.00 -19.45 -1.37
CA GLU A 223 -4.24 -19.79 0.03
C GLU A 223 -3.47 -18.94 1.05
N ALA A 224 -2.34 -18.32 0.66
CA ALA A 224 -1.48 -17.62 1.59
C ALA A 224 -0.73 -16.44 0.96
N ALA A 225 -0.44 -15.42 1.78
CA ALA A 225 0.58 -14.42 1.48
C ALA A 225 1.98 -14.94 1.86
N TRP A 226 3.00 -14.37 1.22
CA TRP A 226 4.43 -14.66 1.44
C TRP A 226 4.82 -16.12 1.18
N ASP A 227 4.13 -16.77 0.24
CA ASP A 227 4.27 -18.20 -0.01
C ASP A 227 4.59 -18.58 -1.45
N ASP A 228 4.37 -17.69 -2.43
CA ASP A 228 4.68 -17.96 -3.83
C ASP A 228 6.19 -18.01 -4.10
N GLU A 229 6.70 -19.20 -4.45
CA GLU A 229 8.14 -19.43 -4.67
C GLU A 229 8.71 -18.64 -5.86
N GLU A 230 7.93 -18.40 -6.91
CA GLU A 230 8.37 -17.63 -8.07
C GLU A 230 8.53 -16.15 -7.69
N VAL A 231 7.57 -15.60 -6.95
CA VAL A 231 7.66 -14.22 -6.46
C VAL A 231 8.83 -14.06 -5.48
N LEU A 232 8.95 -14.95 -4.49
CA LEU A 232 9.99 -14.87 -3.47
C LEU A 232 11.40 -15.10 -4.04
N GLY A 233 11.56 -16.13 -4.89
CA GLY A 233 12.86 -16.56 -5.40
C GLY A 233 13.30 -15.84 -6.68
N THR A 234 12.37 -15.26 -7.44
CA THR A 234 12.67 -14.68 -8.76
C THR A 234 12.20 -13.23 -8.88
N ALA A 235 10.90 -12.96 -8.76
CA ALA A 235 10.36 -11.64 -9.09
C ALA A 235 10.88 -10.54 -8.15
N VAL A 236 10.85 -10.79 -6.84
CA VAL A 236 11.34 -9.86 -5.83
C VAL A 236 12.83 -9.59 -6.02
N PRO A 237 13.74 -10.59 -6.03
CA PRO A 237 15.17 -10.36 -6.31
C PRO A 237 15.43 -9.61 -7.62
N ALA A 238 14.74 -9.98 -8.71
CA ALA A 238 14.91 -9.34 -10.00
C ALA A 238 14.54 -7.85 -9.99
N SER A 239 13.52 -7.45 -9.21
CA SER A 239 13.10 -6.04 -9.10
C SER A 239 14.17 -5.11 -8.50
N PHE A 240 15.18 -5.66 -7.83
CA PHE A 240 16.33 -4.95 -7.26
C PHE A 240 17.62 -5.08 -8.08
N ARG A 241 17.56 -5.68 -9.27
CA ARG A 241 18.68 -5.72 -10.22
C ARG A 241 18.48 -4.60 -11.26
N ASP A 242 19.33 -3.58 -11.19
CA ASP A 242 19.33 -2.39 -12.06
C ASP A 242 20.44 -2.46 -13.13
N GLY A 243 20.77 -3.69 -13.58
CA GLY A 243 21.70 -3.99 -14.66
C GLY A 243 23.19 -3.82 -14.32
N VAL A 244 23.58 -2.71 -13.70
CA VAL A 244 24.99 -2.31 -13.51
C VAL A 244 25.31 -1.85 -12.07
N GLY A 245 24.31 -1.67 -11.21
CA GLY A 245 24.48 -1.15 -9.85
C GLY A 245 24.57 -2.21 -8.74
N PRO A 246 24.85 -1.78 -7.49
CA PRO A 246 24.52 -2.53 -6.27
C PRO A 246 23.14 -3.17 -6.37
N GLY A 247 22.84 -4.28 -5.72
CA GLY A 247 21.52 -4.88 -5.90
C GLY A 247 21.10 -5.78 -4.76
N TRP A 248 20.17 -6.67 -5.09
CA TRP A 248 19.82 -7.80 -4.24
C TRP A 248 21.05 -8.58 -3.78
N ASP A 249 21.95 -8.90 -4.72
CA ASP A 249 23.09 -9.79 -4.46
C ASP A 249 24.16 -9.11 -3.56
N GLU A 250 24.35 -7.78 -3.69
CA GLU A 250 25.19 -7.01 -2.75
C GLU A 250 24.57 -7.00 -1.36
N ALA A 251 23.25 -6.76 -1.26
CA ALA A 251 22.55 -6.77 0.02
C ALA A 251 22.66 -8.15 0.70
N ALA A 252 22.43 -9.23 -0.04
CA ALA A 252 22.58 -10.60 0.44
C ALA A 252 24.00 -10.85 1.00
N THR A 253 25.03 -10.48 0.23
CA THR A 253 26.44 -10.62 0.64
C THR A 253 26.77 -9.82 1.90
N VAL A 254 26.27 -8.58 1.99
CA VAL A 254 26.51 -7.72 3.15
C VAL A 254 25.79 -8.26 4.39
N LEU A 255 24.54 -8.70 4.26
CA LEU A 255 23.76 -9.26 5.36
C LEU A 255 24.38 -10.56 5.89
N ASP A 256 24.76 -11.48 5.00
CA ASP A 256 25.41 -12.75 5.39
C ASP A 256 26.75 -12.50 6.09
N ARG A 257 27.57 -11.56 5.60
CA ARG A 257 28.82 -11.18 6.26
C ARG A 257 28.60 -10.60 7.66
N LEU A 258 27.53 -9.81 7.85
CA LEU A 258 27.25 -9.15 9.13
C LEU A 258 26.58 -10.09 10.14
N ASP A 259 25.85 -11.11 9.67
CA ASP A 259 25.16 -12.10 10.50
C ASP A 259 25.29 -13.53 9.91
N PRO A 260 26.51 -14.12 9.92
CA PRO A 260 26.76 -15.44 9.34
C PRO A 260 26.06 -16.58 10.11
N HIS A 261 25.50 -16.28 11.29
CA HIS A 261 24.74 -17.21 12.11
C HIS A 261 23.23 -17.03 11.98
N ARG A 262 22.79 -16.06 11.17
CA ARG A 262 21.37 -15.77 10.87
C ARG A 262 20.52 -15.56 12.12
N VAL A 263 21.10 -14.91 13.14
CA VAL A 263 20.40 -14.57 14.39
C VAL A 263 19.21 -13.64 14.12
N PHE A 264 19.31 -12.77 13.12
CA PHE A 264 18.26 -11.82 12.74
C PHE A 264 17.36 -12.34 11.61
N GLY A 265 17.35 -13.65 11.36
CA GLY A 265 16.49 -14.31 10.38
C GLY A 265 15.08 -14.63 10.88
N THR A 266 14.16 -14.80 9.94
CA THR A 266 12.83 -15.39 10.15
C THR A 266 12.57 -16.42 9.06
N ALA A 267 11.54 -17.24 9.19
CA ALA A 267 11.19 -18.24 8.16
C ALA A 267 11.02 -17.60 6.76
N LEU A 268 10.41 -16.41 6.68
CA LEU A 268 10.28 -15.67 5.42
C LEU A 268 11.63 -15.13 4.94
N LEU A 269 12.42 -14.50 5.82
CA LEU A 269 13.72 -13.95 5.43
C LEU A 269 14.69 -15.03 4.94
N ASN A 270 14.64 -16.23 5.52
CA ASN A 270 15.47 -17.36 5.10
C ASN A 270 15.08 -17.89 3.71
N ARG A 271 13.86 -17.64 3.23
CA ARG A 271 13.45 -17.95 1.85
C ARG A 271 13.93 -16.89 0.86
N LEU A 272 14.02 -15.64 1.28
CA LEU A 272 14.52 -14.53 0.47
C LEU A 272 16.05 -14.52 0.35
N PHE A 273 16.74 -14.79 1.46
CA PHE A 273 18.20 -14.80 1.58
C PHE A 273 18.67 -16.18 2.09
N PRO A 274 18.65 -17.21 1.23
CA PRO A 274 18.97 -18.58 1.61
C PRO A 274 20.45 -18.82 1.92
#